data_AF-A0A453IXX3-F1
#
_entry.id   AF-A0A453IXX3-F1
#
_cell.length_a   1.000
_cell.length_b   1.000
_cell.length_c   1.000
_cell.angle_alpha   90.00
_cell.angle_beta   90.00
_cell.angle_gamma   90.00
#
_symmetry.space_group_name_H-M   'P 1'
#
loop_
_entity.id
_entity.type
_entity.pdbx_description
1 polymer ?
#
loop_
_entity_poly.entity_id
_entity_poly.type
_entity_poly.pdbx_seq_one_letter_code
_entity_poly.pdbx_strand_id
1 'polypeptide(L)'
;IEVRAAAMAIEKKGMSAYEAERERTVEENKRKMEALNLRHLSAAVAPKTPSPMKHKRRRIIEAATPVPSPPRRSRRLAHIPEVKYADACAEVSIHPSIHPSISLA
;
A
#
# COMPACT_ATOMS: atom_id res chain seq x y z
N ILE A 1 -28.89 -0.39 16.79
CA ILE A 1 -27.90 0.55 17.36
C ILE A 1 -26.75 -0.22 18.01
N GLU A 2 -27.04 -1.25 18.80
CA GLU A 2 -26.06 -2.09 19.51
C GLU A 2 -25.04 -2.81 18.61
N VAL A 3 -25.47 -3.33 17.46
CA VAL A 3 -24.58 -4.04 16.51
C VAL A 3 -23.45 -3.13 15.98
N ARG A 4 -23.73 -1.84 15.81
CA ARG A 4 -22.76 -0.84 15.32
C ARG A 4 -21.78 -0.43 16.42
N ALA A 5 -22.24 -0.36 17.67
CA ALA A 5 -21.39 -0.11 18.82
C ALA A 5 -20.47 -1.31 19.11
N ALA A 6 -20.97 -2.54 18.95
CA ALA A 6 -20.17 -3.76 19.08
C ALA A 6 -19.08 -3.85 17.99
N ALA A 7 -19.37 -3.47 16.74
CA ALA A 7 -18.37 -3.43 15.66
C ALA A 7 -17.25 -2.40 15.95
N MET A 8 -17.59 -1.20 16.41
CA MET A 8 -16.62 -0.18 16.81
C MET A 8 -15.78 -0.61 18.02
N ALA A 9 -16.38 -1.36 18.96
CA ALA A 9 -15.68 -1.90 20.12
C ALA A 9 -14.72 -3.04 19.74
N ILE A 10 -15.05 -3.83 18.71
CA ILE A 10 -14.18 -4.88 18.15
C ILE A 10 -12.98 -4.24 17.42
N GLU A 11 -13.18 -3.18 16.65
CA GLU A 11 -12.10 -2.41 16.01
C GLU A 11 -11.11 -1.85 17.05
N LYS A 12 -11.62 -1.28 18.15
CA LYS A 12 -10.76 -0.74 19.22
C LYS A 12 -9.98 -1.80 19.99
N LYS A 13 -10.42 -3.07 19.98
CA LYS A 13 -9.78 -4.16 20.74
C LYS A 13 -8.46 -4.65 20.12
N GLY A 14 -8.06 -4.12 18.97
CA GLY A 14 -6.77 -4.40 18.31
C GLY A 14 -6.05 -3.17 17.79
N MET A 15 -6.49 -1.96 18.14
CA MET A 15 -5.86 -0.72 17.67
C MET A 15 -4.57 -0.46 18.43
N SER A 16 -3.47 -0.32 17.68
CA SER A 16 -2.21 0.20 18.20
C SER A 16 -2.45 1.55 18.90
N ALA A 17 -1.66 1.86 19.93
CA ALA A 17 -1.72 3.15 20.63
C ALA A 17 -1.67 4.35 19.66
N TYR A 18 -0.95 4.18 18.54
CA TYR A 18 -0.91 5.15 17.45
C TYR A 18 -2.26 5.35 16.75
N GLU A 19 -2.97 4.26 16.44
CA GLU A 19 -4.28 4.36 15.79
C GLU A 19 -5.33 5.01 16.71
N ALA A 20 -5.26 4.73 18.01
CA ALA A 20 -6.14 5.37 18.99
C ALA A 20 -5.92 6.89 19.09
N GLU A 21 -4.66 7.34 19.11
CA GLU A 21 -4.34 8.77 19.09
C GLU A 21 -4.73 9.43 17.76
N ARG A 22 -4.50 8.73 16.64
CA ARG A 22 -4.91 9.17 15.32
C ARG A 22 -6.43 9.38 15.24
N GLU A 23 -7.23 8.45 15.75
CA GLU A 23 -8.69 8.62 15.78
C GLU A 23 -9.11 9.85 16.58
N ARG A 24 -8.51 10.05 17.76
CA ARG A 24 -8.80 11.22 18.60
C ARG A 24 -8.50 12.53 17.86
N THR A 25 -7.34 12.63 17.23
CA THR A 25 -6.97 13.84 16.47
C THR A 25 -7.89 14.08 15.28
N VAL A 26 -8.31 13.02 14.57
CA VAL A 26 -9.28 13.11 13.48
C VAL A 26 -10.64 13.59 13.98
N GLU A 27 -11.13 13.08 15.11
CA GLU A 27 -12.38 13.51 15.72
C GLU A 27 -12.33 14.97 16.19
N GLU A 28 -11.24 15.39 16.85
CA GLU A 28 -11.05 16.78 17.28
C GLU A 28 -10.98 17.73 16.08
N ASN A 29 -10.28 17.34 15.01
CA ASN A 29 -10.23 18.11 13.77
C ASN A 29 -11.61 18.21 13.11
N LYS A 30 -12.38 17.12 13.11
CA LYS A 30 -13.76 17.11 12.63
C LYS A 30 -14.63 18.12 13.40
N ARG A 31 -14.54 18.13 14.74
CA ARG A 31 -15.27 19.08 15.58
C ARG A 31 -14.86 20.53 15.30
N LYS A 32 -13.57 20.82 15.13
CA LYS A 32 -13.09 22.16 14.77
C LYS A 32 -13.63 22.62 13.41
N MET A 33 -13.65 21.73 12.41
CA MET A 33 -14.21 22.01 11.09
C MET A 33 -15.72 22.29 11.14
N GLU A 34 -16.45 21.61 12.02
CA GLU A 34 -17.89 21.83 12.26
C GLU A 34 -18.14 23.15 13.00
N ALA A 35 -17.36 23.46 14.04
CA ALA A 35 -17.48 24.72 14.78
C ALA A 35 -17.27 25.96 13.89
N LEU A 36 -16.34 25.87 12.94
CA LEU A 36 -16.09 26.92 11.94
C LEU A 36 -17.03 26.84 10.72
N ASN A 37 -17.99 25.90 10.71
CA ASN A 37 -18.91 25.64 9.61
C ASN A 37 -18.25 25.43 8.24
N LEU A 38 -16.96 25.08 8.23
CA LEU A 38 -16.15 25.02 7.01
C LEU A 38 -16.64 23.95 6.05
N ARG A 39 -17.24 22.85 6.54
CA ARG A 39 -17.83 21.80 5.70
C ARG A 39 -18.90 22.32 4.75
N HIS A 40 -19.75 23.23 5.25
CA HIS A 40 -20.86 23.79 4.48
C HIS A 40 -20.38 24.93 3.60
N LEU A 41 -19.51 25.79 4.13
CA LEU A 41 -18.92 26.90 3.39
C LEU A 41 -18.05 26.40 2.21
N SER A 42 -17.25 25.37 2.42
CA SER A 42 -16.45 24.76 1.34
C SER A 42 -17.33 24.16 0.25
N ALA A 43 -18.48 23.56 0.61
CA ALA A 43 -19.43 23.02 -0.35
C ALA A 43 -20.17 24.13 -1.13
N ALA A 44 -20.47 25.26 -0.47
CA ALA A 44 -21.13 26.40 -1.10
C ALA A 44 -20.20 27.14 -2.08
N VAL A 45 -18.90 27.21 -1.77
CA VAL A 45 -17.86 27.86 -2.59
C VAL A 45 -17.29 26.91 -3.66
N ALA A 46 -17.46 25.59 -3.50
CA ALA A 46 -16.98 24.62 -4.48
C ALA A 46 -17.58 24.92 -5.86
N PRO A 47 -16.76 24.88 -6.93
CA PRO A 47 -17.27 25.05 -8.28
C PRO A 47 -18.31 23.96 -8.56
N LYS A 48 -19.54 24.38 -8.86
CA LYS A 48 -20.67 23.49 -9.21
C LYS A 48 -20.41 22.73 -10.50
N THR A 49 -19.53 23.26 -11.35
CA THR A 49 -19.03 22.59 -12.53
C THR A 49 -17.87 21.67 -12.11
N PRO A 50 -17.93 20.37 -12.42
CA PRO A 50 -16.78 19.50 -12.19
C PRO A 50 -15.58 20.11 -12.94
N SER A 51 -14.43 20.16 -12.26
CA SER A 51 -13.19 20.64 -12.87
C SER A 51 -13.00 19.97 -14.22
N PRO A 52 -12.76 20.73 -15.32
CA PRO A 52 -12.63 20.17 -16.66
C PRO A 52 -11.66 19.00 -16.60
N MET A 53 -12.20 17.80 -16.81
CA MET A 53 -11.47 16.56 -16.61
C MET A 53 -10.22 16.65 -17.47
N LYS A 54 -9.03 16.76 -16.84
CA LYS A 54 -7.77 16.91 -17.56
C LYS A 54 -7.69 15.75 -18.54
N HIS A 55 -7.78 16.05 -19.83
CA HIS A 55 -7.73 15.02 -20.85
C HIS A 55 -6.36 14.38 -20.74
N LYS A 56 -6.33 13.12 -20.28
CA LYS A 56 -5.10 12.35 -20.21
C LYS A 56 -4.65 12.16 -21.65
N ARG A 57 -3.70 12.97 -22.12
CA ARG A 57 -3.09 12.82 -23.44
C ARG A 57 -2.61 11.38 -23.55
N ARG A 58 -3.24 10.59 -24.42
CA ARG A 58 -2.74 9.25 -24.75
C ARG A 58 -1.37 9.48 -25.38
N ARG A 59 -0.33 8.85 -24.83
CA ARG A 59 0.96 8.79 -25.53
C ARG A 59 0.71 8.03 -26.82
N ILE A 60 0.83 8.70 -27.95
CA ILE A 60 0.92 8.05 -29.25
C ILE A 60 2.27 7.36 -29.23
N ILE A 61 2.27 6.05 -29.00
CA ILE A 61 3.46 5.23 -29.23
C ILE A 61 3.46 5.02 -30.74
N GLU A 62 4.09 5.94 -31.47
CA GLU A 62 4.60 5.60 -32.80
C GLU A 62 5.45 4.35 -32.60
N ALA A 63 5.19 3.31 -33.38
CA ALA A 63 5.73 1.98 -33.22
C ALA A 63 7.28 2.02 -33.28
N ALA A 64 7.90 2.33 -32.14
CA ALA A 64 9.31 2.15 -31.94
C ALA A 64 9.54 0.66 -31.97
N THR A 65 10.15 0.19 -33.07
CA THR A 65 10.68 -1.16 -33.18
C THR A 65 11.46 -1.45 -31.90
N PRO A 66 11.04 -2.43 -31.08
CA PRO A 66 11.78 -2.78 -29.88
C PRO A 66 13.11 -3.35 -30.35
N VAL A 67 14.17 -2.54 -30.28
CA VAL A 67 15.53 -3.06 -30.33
C VAL A 67 15.59 -4.07 -29.18
N PRO A 68 15.93 -5.34 -29.42
CA PRO A 68 16.04 -6.33 -28.37
C PRO A 68 17.28 -5.99 -27.52
N SER A 69 17.12 -5.02 -26.62
CA SER A 69 18.11 -4.70 -25.62
C SER A 69 18.00 -5.76 -24.52
N PRO A 70 19.13 -6.33 -24.05
CA PRO A 70 19.11 -7.23 -22.91
C PRO A 70 18.38 -6.61 -21.72
N PRO A 71 17.64 -7.40 -20.92
CA PRO A 71 16.95 -6.90 -19.74
C PRO A 71 17.90 -6.12 -18.83
N ARG A 72 17.68 -4.82 -18.68
CA ARG A 72 18.52 -3.97 -17.83
C ARG A 72 18.31 -4.35 -16.36
N ARG A 73 19.39 -4.75 -15.69
CA ARG A 73 19.36 -5.08 -14.26
C ARG A 73 19.08 -3.83 -13.42
N SER A 74 18.34 -4.01 -12.33
CA SER A 74 18.07 -2.92 -11.38
C SER A 74 19.36 -2.46 -10.71
N ARG A 75 19.40 -1.21 -10.21
CA ARG A 75 20.60 -0.62 -9.58
C ARG A 75 21.13 -1.45 -8.40
N ARG A 76 20.25 -2.10 -7.64
CA ARG A 76 20.64 -3.00 -6.53
C ARG A 76 21.38 -4.27 -7.03
N LEU A 77 21.04 -4.75 -8.22
CA LEU A 77 21.60 -5.96 -8.82
C LEU A 77 22.71 -5.68 -9.83
N ALA A 78 23.03 -4.41 -10.09
CA ALA A 78 24.03 -4.00 -11.07
C ALA A 78 25.46 -4.42 -10.68
N HIS A 79 25.73 -4.53 -9.37
CA HIS A 79 27.04 -4.92 -8.85
C HIS A 79 27.24 -6.43 -8.73
N ILE A 80 26.18 -7.22 -8.90
CA ILE A 80 26.24 -8.69 -8.78
C ILE A 80 26.54 -9.25 -10.17
N PRO A 81 27.49 -10.18 -10.36
CA PRO A 81 27.72 -10.82 -11.66
C PRO A 81 26.47 -11.59 -12.12
N GLU A 82 26.38 -11.85 -13.42
CA GLU A 82 25.31 -12.68 -13.97
C GLU A 82 25.60 -14.15 -13.65
N VAL A 83 24.65 -14.83 -13.01
CA VAL A 83 24.77 -16.26 -12.67
C VAL A 83 24.02 -17.06 -13.73
N LYS A 84 24.75 -17.92 -14.46
CA LYS A 84 24.15 -18.87 -15.40
C LYS A 84 23.83 -20.15 -14.64
N TYR A 85 22.55 -20.37 -14.35
CA TYR A 85 22.08 -21.51 -13.56
C TYR A 85 22.08 -22.86 -14.31
N ALA A 86 22.57 -22.90 -15.55
CA ALA A 86 22.60 -24.11 -16.37
C ALA A 86 23.38 -25.27 -15.72
N ASP A 87 24.37 -24.95 -14.88
CA ASP A 87 25.23 -25.93 -14.21
C ASP A 87 24.97 -26.04 -12.69
N ALA A 88 23.99 -25.31 -12.15
CA ALA A 88 23.80 -25.19 -10.69
C ALA A 88 22.81 -26.20 -10.07
N CYS A 89 22.18 -27.05 -10.88
CA CYS A 89 21.21 -28.04 -10.39
C CYS A 89 21.84 -29.28 -9.71
N ALA A 90 23.17 -29.37 -9.62
CA ALA A 90 23.84 -30.58 -9.12
C ALA A 90 24.13 -30.62 -7.60
N GLU A 91 24.04 -29.50 -6.88
CA GLU A 91 24.61 -29.42 -5.51
C GLU A 91 23.65 -28.81 -4.47
N VAL A 92 22.36 -29.16 -4.52
CA VAL A 92 21.46 -28.91 -3.38
C VAL A 92 20.87 -30.23 -2.91
N SER A 93 21.71 -31.03 -2.25
CA SER A 93 21.26 -32.10 -1.37
C SER A 93 20.54 -31.48 -0.18
N ILE A 94 19.21 -31.37 -0.28
CA ILE A 94 18.33 -30.99 0.82
C ILE A 94 18.40 -32.13 1.86
N HIS A 95 19.13 -31.93 2.96
CA HIS A 95 19.00 -32.81 4.13
C HIS A 95 17.69 -32.48 4.85
N PRO A 96 16.72 -33.41 4.98
CA PRO A 96 15.50 -33.16 5.74
C PRO A 96 15.75 -33.48 7.22
N SER A 97 16.30 -32.53 7.96
CA SER A 97 16.12 -32.45 9.41
C SER A 97 16.25 -30.98 9.78
N ILE A 98 15.26 -30.33 10.37
CA ILE A 98 14.92 -30.43 11.79
C ILE A 98 13.47 -29.93 11.92
N HIS A 99 12.56 -30.78 12.38
CA HIS A 99 11.33 -30.30 13.03
C HIS A 99 11.61 -30.25 14.54
N PRO A 100 11.44 -29.11 15.23
CA PRO A 100 11.46 -29.13 16.68
C PRO A 100 10.17 -29.80 17.17
N SER A 101 10.30 -30.95 17.83
CA SER A 101 9.22 -31.58 18.58
C SER A 101 8.84 -30.66 19.75
N ILE A 102 7.64 -30.07 19.70
CA ILE A 102 7.07 -29.34 20.84
C ILE A 102 6.56 -30.39 21.83
N SER A 103 7.29 -30.59 22.93
CA SER A 103 6.81 -31.35 24.09
C SER A 103 5.85 -30.47 24.89
N LEU A 104 4.58 -30.86 24.94
CA LEU A 104 3.59 -30.27 25.84
C LEU A 104 3.77 -30.92 27.23
N ALA A 105 4.01 -30.10 28.25
CA ALA A 105 3.98 -30.47 29.67
C ALA A 105 2.80 -29.77 30.35
#